data_AF-A0A352XFS5-F1
#
_entry.id   AF-A0A352XFS5-F1
#
_cell.length_a   1.000
_cell.length_b   1.000
_cell.length_c   1.000
_cell.angle_alpha   90.00
_cell.angle_beta   90.00
_cell.angle_gamma   90.00
#
_symmetry.space_group_name_H-M   'P 1'
#
loop_
_entity.id
_entity.type
_entity.pdbx_description
1 polymer ?
#
loop_
_entity_poly.entity_id
_entity_poly.type
_entity_poly.pdbx_seq_one_letter_code
_entity_poly.pdbx_strand_id
1 'polypeptide(L)'
;MSFSKSENKSIHLNSTAANTLSREEVQKFDIENKLAELAIPLAQAWKDNHPEAQPGSEADLDACILAVAIEIAIAGEAVGGPVGSLIASGGGVSAATVACRRVL
;
A
#
# COMPACT_ATOMS: atom_id res chain seq x y z
N MET A 1 16.74 40.71 43.76
CA MET A 1 15.91 40.14 42.67
C MET A 1 16.86 39.62 41.61
N SER A 2 17.08 38.31 41.57
CA SER A 2 18.04 37.69 40.65
C SER A 2 17.26 36.89 39.61
N PHE A 3 17.30 37.34 38.36
CA PHE A 3 16.69 36.64 37.22
C PHE A 3 17.62 35.50 36.79
N SER A 4 17.18 34.26 36.99
CA SER A 4 17.85 33.07 36.46
C SER A 4 17.54 32.96 34.97
N LYS A 5 18.54 33.22 34.12
CA LYS A 5 18.51 32.87 32.69
C LYS A 5 18.60 31.34 32.58
N SER A 6 17.50 30.70 32.24
CA SER A 6 17.49 29.29 31.87
C SER A 6 18.12 29.15 30.49
N GLU A 7 19.32 28.57 30.44
CA GLU A 7 19.99 28.17 29.20
C GLU A 7 19.14 27.14 28.47
N ASN A 8 18.64 27.52 27.30
CA ASN A 8 17.96 26.62 26.38
C ASN A 8 18.98 25.65 25.77
N LYS A 9 19.21 24.52 26.47
CA LYS A 9 20.02 23.42 25.98
C LYS A 9 19.23 22.68 24.90
N SER A 10 19.31 23.22 23.68
CA SER A 10 18.93 22.51 22.46
C SER A 10 19.67 21.18 22.43
N ILE A 11 18.95 20.10 22.68
CA ILE A 11 19.43 18.75 22.45
C ILE A 11 19.57 18.66 20.94
N HIS A 12 20.81 18.72 20.47
CA HIS A 12 21.18 18.42 19.09
C HIS A 12 20.84 16.94 18.85
N LEU A 13 19.57 16.67 18.53
CA LEU A 13 19.19 15.42 17.90
C LEU A 13 19.95 15.43 16.57
N ASN A 14 20.94 14.55 16.46
CA ASN A 14 21.57 14.25 15.18
C ASN A 14 20.45 13.92 14.21
N SER A 15 20.13 14.87 13.33
CA SER A 15 19.20 14.70 12.23
C SER A 15 19.82 13.63 11.35
N THR A 16 19.44 12.38 11.62
CA THR A 16 19.68 11.25 10.72
C THR A 16 19.15 11.71 9.37
N ALA A 17 20.05 11.83 8.40
CA ALA A 17 19.79 12.44 7.10
C ALA A 17 18.38 12.09 6.61
N ALA A 18 17.51 13.11 6.52
CA ALA A 18 16.23 12.95 5.86
C ALA A 18 16.54 12.67 4.39
N ASN A 19 16.60 11.38 4.03
CA ASN A 19 16.72 10.96 2.64
C ASN A 19 15.57 11.61 1.89
N THR A 20 15.91 12.58 1.06
CA THR A 20 14.91 13.30 0.27
C THR A 20 14.47 12.33 -0.81
N LEU A 21 13.26 11.77 -0.67
CA LEU A 21 12.69 10.90 -1.70
C LEU A 21 12.61 11.67 -3.01
N SER A 22 12.99 11.00 -4.10
CA SER A 22 12.85 11.57 -5.42
C SER A 22 11.38 11.77 -5.77
N ARG A 23 11.08 12.69 -6.69
CA ARG A 23 9.71 12.94 -7.14
C ARG A 23 9.07 11.67 -7.72
N GLU A 24 9.88 10.84 -8.38
CA GLU A 24 9.48 9.58 -8.98
C GLU A 24 9.10 8.53 -7.92
N GLU A 25 9.84 8.48 -6.80
CA GLU A 25 9.52 7.59 -5.67
C GLU A 25 8.20 7.98 -4.99
N VAL A 26 7.98 9.28 -4.77
CA VAL A 26 6.72 9.80 -4.22
C VAL A 26 5.56 9.48 -5.17
N GLN A 27 5.74 9.70 -6.46
CA GLN A 27 4.70 9.41 -7.45
C GLN A 27 4.36 7.92 -7.53
N LYS A 28 5.37 7.04 -7.42
CA LYS A 28 5.17 5.59 -7.35
C LYS A 28 4.33 5.21 -6.13
N PHE A 29 4.69 5.74 -4.95
CA PHE A 29 3.96 5.47 -3.70
C PHE A 29 2.49 5.94 -3.77
N ASP A 30 2.24 7.12 -4.36
CA ASP A 30 0.89 7.63 -4.56
C ASP A 30 0.06 6.72 -5.50
N ILE A 31 0.68 6.19 -6.55
CA ILE A 31 0.02 5.29 -7.50
C ILE A 31 -0.27 3.94 -6.83
N GLU A 32 0.66 3.39 -6.07
CA GLU A 32 0.47 2.13 -5.33
C GLU A 32 -0.66 2.25 -4.30
N ASN A 33 -0.74 3.37 -3.57
CA ASN A 33 -1.85 3.62 -2.64
C ASN A 33 -3.20 3.70 -3.36
N LYS A 34 -3.27 4.40 -4.49
CA LYS A 34 -4.48 4.46 -5.32
C LYS A 34 -4.88 3.10 -5.86
N LEU A 35 -3.91 2.29 -6.30
CA LEU A 35 -4.13 0.92 -6.74
C LEU A 35 -4.70 0.06 -5.62
N ALA A 36 -4.19 0.20 -4.39
CA ALA A 36 -4.75 -0.50 -3.23
C ALA A 36 -6.19 -0.07 -2.92
N GLU A 37 -6.54 1.21 -3.04
CA GLU A 37 -7.92 1.68 -2.90
C GLU A 37 -8.85 1.07 -3.97
N LEU A 38 -8.40 1.02 -5.22
CA LEU A 38 -9.13 0.42 -6.34
C LEU A 38 -9.27 -1.10 -6.20
N ALA A 39 -8.39 -1.75 -5.44
CA ALA A 39 -8.43 -3.19 -5.18
C ALA A 39 -9.44 -3.58 -4.08
N ILE A 40 -9.89 -2.64 -3.23
CA ILE A 40 -10.83 -2.93 -2.13
C ILE A 40 -12.16 -3.52 -2.64
N PRO A 41 -12.83 -2.94 -3.66
CA PRO A 41 -14.08 -3.51 -4.17
C PRO A 41 -13.91 -4.93 -4.71
N LEU A 42 -12.76 -5.24 -5.33
CA LEU A 42 -12.46 -6.58 -5.82
C LEU A 42 -12.28 -7.56 -4.66
N ALA A 43 -11.56 -7.17 -3.61
CA ALA A 43 -11.38 -7.97 -2.41
C ALA A 43 -12.72 -8.19 -1.67
N GLN A 44 -13.58 -7.18 -1.60
CA GLN A 44 -14.91 -7.30 -1.03
C GLN A 44 -15.79 -8.26 -1.85
N ALA A 45 -15.78 -8.13 -3.18
CA ALA A 45 -16.49 -9.05 -4.06
C ALA A 45 -15.99 -10.50 -3.93
N TRP A 46 -14.67 -10.69 -3.74
CA TRP A 46 -14.12 -12.00 -3.45
C TRP A 46 -14.68 -12.56 -2.14
N LYS A 47 -14.64 -11.77 -1.04
CA LYS A 47 -15.17 -12.17 0.26
C LYS A 47 -16.66 -12.51 0.20
N ASP A 48 -17.46 -11.70 -0.50
CA ASP A 48 -18.89 -11.91 -0.64
C ASP A 48 -19.21 -13.21 -1.39
N ASN A 49 -18.32 -13.64 -2.30
CA ASN A 49 -18.44 -14.90 -3.05
C ASN A 49 -17.86 -16.12 -2.32
N HIS A 50 -17.13 -15.93 -1.22
CA HIS A 50 -16.51 -16.99 -0.41
C HIS A 50 -16.96 -16.84 1.05
N PRO A 51 -18.24 -17.09 1.38
CA PRO A 51 -18.78 -16.92 2.73
C PRO A 51 -18.12 -17.83 3.78
N GLU A 52 -17.44 -18.89 3.36
CA GLU A 52 -16.67 -19.81 4.19
C GLU A 52 -15.27 -19.30 4.57
N ALA A 53 -14.78 -18.24 3.91
CA ALA A 53 -13.46 -17.68 4.16
C ALA A 53 -13.34 -17.19 5.62
N GLN A 54 -12.26 -17.59 6.29
CA GLN A 54 -12.09 -17.31 7.71
C GLN A 54 -11.21 -16.07 7.93
N PRO A 55 -11.62 -15.15 8.83
CA PRO A 55 -10.75 -14.05 9.26
C PRO A 55 -9.42 -14.57 9.81
N GLY A 56 -8.31 -14.03 9.32
CA GLY A 56 -6.96 -14.43 9.75
C GLY A 56 -6.43 -15.76 9.21
N SER A 57 -7.17 -16.44 8.33
CA SER A 57 -6.69 -17.62 7.61
C SER A 57 -5.70 -17.21 6.54
N GLU A 58 -4.47 -17.73 6.61
CA GLU A 58 -3.42 -17.45 5.64
C GLU A 58 -3.78 -18.00 4.24
N ALA A 59 -4.42 -19.17 4.19
CA ALA A 59 -4.86 -19.77 2.94
C ALA A 59 -5.96 -18.95 2.24
N ASP A 60 -6.93 -18.43 2.99
CA ASP A 60 -8.00 -17.60 2.44
C ASP A 60 -7.46 -16.23 2.02
N LEU A 61 -6.50 -15.69 2.78
CA LEU A 61 -5.80 -14.47 2.42
C LEU A 61 -5.03 -14.64 1.11
N ASP A 62 -4.24 -15.71 0.95
CA ASP A 62 -3.49 -15.99 -0.27
C ASP A 62 -4.41 -16.19 -1.48
N ALA A 63 -5.53 -16.89 -1.30
CA ALA A 63 -6.54 -17.10 -2.34
C ALA A 63 -7.18 -15.77 -2.80
N CYS A 64 -7.54 -14.90 -1.85
CA CYS A 64 -8.02 -13.56 -2.15
C CYS A 64 -6.97 -12.75 -2.91
N ILE A 65 -5.72 -12.73 -2.42
CA ILE A 65 -4.63 -11.95 -3.03
C ILE A 65 -4.42 -12.38 -4.47
N LEU A 66 -4.37 -13.70 -4.72
CA LEU A 66 -4.19 -14.23 -6.07
C LEU A 66 -5.34 -13.82 -6.99
N ALA A 67 -6.59 -14.00 -6.56
CA ALA A 67 -7.75 -13.65 -7.37
C ALA A 67 -7.79 -12.15 -7.70
N VAL A 68 -7.61 -11.30 -6.70
CA VAL A 68 -7.62 -9.83 -6.88
C VAL A 68 -6.44 -9.37 -7.73
N ALA A 69 -5.26 -9.95 -7.56
CA ALA A 69 -4.10 -9.61 -8.37
C ALA A 69 -4.29 -9.96 -9.86
N ILE A 70 -4.96 -11.07 -10.17
CA ILE A 70 -5.30 -11.45 -11.55
C ILE A 70 -6.23 -10.40 -12.19
N GLU A 71 -7.28 -10.00 -11.50
CA GLU A 71 -8.21 -8.97 -12.01
C GLU A 71 -7.50 -7.63 -12.24
N ILE A 72 -6.61 -7.23 -11.32
CA ILE A 72 -5.79 -6.02 -11.47
C ILE A 72 -4.83 -6.16 -12.66
N ALA A 73 -4.23 -7.33 -12.88
CA ALA A 73 -3.35 -7.57 -14.02
C ALA A 73 -4.10 -7.42 -15.35
N ILE A 74 -5.29 -8.01 -15.46
CA ILE A 74 -6.16 -7.88 -16.64
C ILE A 74 -6.49 -6.41 -16.92
N ALA A 75 -6.85 -5.65 -15.88
CA ALA A 75 -7.09 -4.21 -16.02
C ALA A 75 -5.82 -3.45 -16.42
N GLY A 76 -4.66 -3.82 -15.86
CA GLY A 76 -3.38 -3.18 -16.13
C GLY A 76 -2.91 -3.36 -17.57
N GLU A 77 -3.11 -4.54 -18.16
CA GLU A 77 -2.85 -4.81 -19.57
C GLU A 77 -3.68 -3.91 -20.49
N ALA A 78 -4.95 -3.68 -20.13
CA ALA A 78 -5.85 -2.81 -20.90
C ALA A 78 -5.50 -1.31 -20.78
N VAL A 79 -5.03 -0.85 -19.61
CA VAL A 79 -4.67 0.55 -19.37
C VAL A 79 -3.33 0.92 -20.01
N GLY A 80 -2.34 0.05 -19.92
CA GLY A 80 -0.97 0.32 -20.39
C GLY A 80 -0.28 1.48 -19.66
N GLY A 81 0.79 2.01 -20.28
CA GLY A 81 1.52 3.17 -19.76
C GLY A 81 2.18 2.94 -18.39
N PRO A 82 2.44 4.01 -17.61
CA PRO A 82 3.10 3.90 -16.30
C PRO A 82 2.32 3.05 -15.29
N VAL A 83 0.99 3.10 -15.31
CA VAL A 83 0.13 2.32 -14.41
C VAL A 83 0.18 0.83 -14.77
N GLY A 84 0.04 0.48 -16.05
CA GLY A 84 0.19 -0.90 -16.52
C GLY A 84 1.58 -1.47 -16.23
N SER A 85 2.65 -0.67 -16.38
CA SER A 85 4.03 -1.06 -16.03
C SER A 85 4.20 -1.32 -14.52
N LEU A 86 3.61 -0.49 -13.67
CA LEU A 86 3.61 -0.71 -12.22
C LEU A 86 2.87 -1.99 -11.83
N ILE A 87 1.74 -2.28 -12.47
CA ILE A 87 1.00 -3.52 -12.24
C ILE A 87 1.84 -4.73 -12.68
N ALA A 88 2.40 -4.69 -13.89
CA ALA A 88 3.23 -5.76 -14.44
C ALA A 88 4.51 -6.03 -13.63
N SER A 89 5.06 -5.00 -12.95
CA SER A 89 6.21 -5.15 -12.06
C SER A 89 5.86 -5.63 -10.63
N GLY A 90 4.63 -6.07 -10.41
CA GLY A 90 4.17 -6.64 -9.13
C GLY A 90 3.35 -5.69 -8.26
N GLY A 91 3.11 -4.45 -8.69
CA GLY A 91 2.28 -3.50 -7.96
C GLY A 91 0.84 -3.98 -7.74
N GLY A 92 0.31 -4.81 -8.66
CA GLY A 92 -1.00 -5.43 -8.50
C GLY A 92 -1.09 -6.39 -7.32
N VAL A 93 -0.03 -7.17 -7.07
CA VAL A 93 0.05 -8.10 -5.93
C VAL A 93 0.14 -7.32 -4.61
N SER A 94 0.92 -6.25 -4.57
CA SER A 94 1.00 -5.37 -3.39
C SER A 94 -0.36 -4.73 -3.07
N ALA A 95 -1.05 -4.22 -4.09
CA ALA A 95 -2.38 -3.63 -3.95
C ALA A 95 -3.42 -4.66 -3.46
N ALA A 96 -3.42 -5.85 -4.06
CA ALA A 96 -4.26 -6.98 -3.66
C ALA A 96 -3.99 -7.40 -2.20
N THR A 97 -2.71 -7.47 -1.80
CA THR A 97 -2.31 -7.78 -0.42
C THR A 97 -2.90 -6.80 0.58
N VAL A 98 -2.79 -5.50 0.31
CA VAL A 98 -3.36 -4.48 1.20
C VAL A 98 -4.88 -4.56 1.24
N ALA A 99 -5.54 -4.76 0.10
CA ALA A 99 -6.99 -4.82 0.01
C ALA A 99 -7.56 -6.07 0.71
N CYS A 100 -7.03 -7.25 0.44
CA CYS A 100 -7.49 -8.51 1.03
C CYS A 100 -7.32 -8.53 2.56
N ARG A 101 -6.21 -8.00 3.08
CA ARG A 101 -5.99 -7.85 4.54
C ARG A 101 -6.96 -6.89 5.23
N ARG A 102 -7.63 -6.00 4.48
CA ARG A 102 -8.61 -5.07 5.05
C ARG A 102 -10.00 -5.69 5.17
N VAL A 103 -10.31 -6.69 4.35
CA VAL A 103 -11.65 -7.28 4.28
C VAL A 103 -11.74 -8.64 4.97
N LEU A 104 -10.65 -9.40 5.04
CA LEU A 104 -10.53 -10.66 5.78
C LEU A 104 -9.90 -10.42 7.15
#